data_AF-A0A8T4MIN5-F1
#
_entry.id   AF-A0A8T4MIN5-F1
#
_cell.length_a   1.000
_cell.length_b   1.000
_cell.length_c   1.000
_cell.angle_alpha   90.00
_cell.angle_beta   90.00
_cell.angle_gamma   90.00
#
_symmetry.space_group_name_H-M   'P 1'
#
loop_
_entity.id
_entity.type
_entity.pdbx_description
1 polymer ?
#
loop_
_entity_poly.entity_id
_entity_poly.type
_entity_poly.pdbx_seq_one_letter_code
_entity_poly.pdbx_strand_id
1 'polypeptide(L)'
;MKKPYLKKVGVFNGYNVWYVNGYYIRNNLDKEFTNFGSNRYFHFIPKHELWIDYENGKKEARFFIDNFLMIQKELKNGHSYNDAVNIANRHEGAERSKSKHIIKLKKIKNKEKLVKKVHMKRIFSKYTKNIKIWIVRGDLVRSLFYIDFTEGGHDKVYHFVPKHEIWIDDEVYKKEIPYVLIHELHERFLMGEGWEYDSGGVGVFSRKPKKGTKSAHFEAEKLEAFCREHPKQVKTLLIKAIKNNDKQAENDLK
;
A
#
# COMPACT_ATOMS: atom_id res chain seq x y z
N MET A 1 -16.21 10.15 21.54
CA MET A 1 -15.02 9.26 21.51
C MET A 1 -13.78 10.11 21.29
N LYS A 2 -12.67 9.82 21.98
CA LYS A 2 -11.40 10.52 21.78
C LYS A 2 -10.79 10.07 20.45
N LYS A 3 -10.08 10.96 19.74
CA LYS A 3 -9.26 10.57 18.59
C LYS A 3 -8.26 9.46 19.00
N PRO A 4 -7.94 8.50 18.11
CA PRO A 4 -8.33 8.42 16.71
C PRO A 4 -9.63 7.62 16.44
N TYR A 5 -10.34 7.19 17.48
CA TYR A 5 -11.49 6.30 17.31
C TYR A 5 -12.69 6.98 16.63
N LEU A 6 -13.28 6.29 15.66
CA LEU A 6 -14.50 6.73 14.97
C LEU A 6 -15.71 5.87 15.34
N LYS A 7 -15.59 4.55 15.21
CA LYS A 7 -16.71 3.62 15.46
C LYS A 7 -16.20 2.25 15.88
N LYS A 8 -16.81 1.65 16.90
CA LYS A 8 -16.58 0.23 17.24
C LYS A 8 -17.25 -0.66 16.20
N VAL A 9 -16.49 -1.59 15.62
CA VAL A 9 -17.00 -2.60 14.69
C VAL A 9 -17.59 -3.77 15.47
N GLY A 10 -16.89 -4.24 16.49
CA GLY A 10 -17.31 -5.37 17.32
C GLY A 10 -16.20 -5.91 18.20
N VAL A 11 -16.43 -7.09 18.75
CA VAL A 11 -15.43 -7.87 19.49
C VAL A 11 -15.31 -9.24 18.84
N PHE A 12 -14.08 -9.64 18.50
CA PHE A 12 -13.80 -10.90 17.80
C PHE A 12 -12.65 -11.62 18.48
N ASN A 13 -12.89 -12.84 18.99
CA ASN A 13 -11.90 -13.64 19.73
C ASN A 13 -11.13 -12.86 20.81
N GLY A 14 -11.84 -11.97 21.53
CA GLY A 14 -11.26 -11.14 22.59
C GLY A 14 -10.58 -9.85 22.12
N TYR A 15 -10.60 -9.51 20.82
CA TYR A 15 -10.08 -8.26 20.29
C TYR A 15 -11.19 -7.28 19.99
N ASN A 16 -11.05 -6.04 20.46
CA ASN A 16 -11.93 -4.94 20.04
C ASN A 16 -11.49 -4.47 18.65
N VAL A 17 -12.42 -4.47 17.70
CA VAL A 17 -12.16 -3.97 16.35
C VAL A 17 -12.77 -2.59 16.21
N TRP A 18 -11.96 -1.63 15.76
CA TRP A 18 -12.34 -0.23 15.63
C TRP A 18 -12.10 0.26 14.22
N TYR A 19 -13.05 1.03 13.69
CA TYR A 19 -12.74 2.01 12.66
C TYR A 19 -12.11 3.24 13.32
N VAL A 20 -10.98 3.65 12.79
CA VAL A 20 -10.20 4.81 13.24
C VAL A 20 -9.98 5.79 12.10
N ASN A 21 -9.68 7.04 12.46
CA ASN A 21 -9.32 8.07 11.48
C ASN A 21 -7.86 7.85 11.05
N GLY A 22 -7.66 7.19 9.92
CA GLY A 22 -6.32 6.85 9.44
C GLY A 22 -5.51 8.09 9.08
N TYR A 23 -6.17 9.09 8.48
CA TYR A 23 -5.55 10.37 8.15
C TYR A 23 -4.94 11.08 9.38
N TYR A 24 -5.64 11.03 10.52
CA TYR A 24 -5.12 11.58 11.77
C TYR A 24 -3.92 10.77 12.25
N ILE A 25 -3.97 9.43 12.20
CA ILE A 25 -2.87 8.57 12.64
C ILE A 25 -1.61 8.89 11.83
N ARG A 26 -1.70 8.93 10.49
CA ARG A 26 -0.55 9.21 9.62
C ARG A 26 0.08 10.59 9.82
N ASN A 27 -0.70 11.57 10.23
CA ASN A 27 -0.21 12.93 10.46
C ASN A 27 0.24 13.22 11.90
N ASN A 28 -0.08 12.35 12.87
CA ASN A 28 0.14 12.68 14.29
C ASN A 28 0.81 11.56 15.09
N LEU A 29 0.76 10.31 14.62
CA LEU A 29 1.26 9.14 15.34
C LEU A 29 2.30 8.41 14.51
N ASP A 30 1.94 7.92 13.32
CA ASP A 30 2.82 7.12 12.49
C ASP A 30 2.34 7.10 11.03
N LYS A 31 3.18 7.58 10.12
CA LYS A 31 2.91 7.71 8.69
C LYS A 31 2.78 6.37 7.97
N GLU A 32 3.33 5.28 8.54
CA GLU A 32 3.29 3.94 7.96
C GLU A 32 1.97 3.20 8.24
N PHE A 33 1.03 3.81 8.96
CA PHE A 33 -0.29 3.23 9.17
C PHE A 33 -1.09 3.28 7.87
N THR A 34 -1.30 2.14 7.19
CA THR A 34 -2.02 2.07 5.90
C THR A 34 -3.48 1.64 6.07
N ASN A 35 -3.84 0.37 5.80
CA ASN A 35 -5.23 -0.11 5.79
C ASN A 35 -5.71 -0.57 7.17
N PHE A 36 -4.85 -1.21 7.96
CA PHE A 36 -5.15 -1.67 9.32
C PHE A 36 -3.87 -1.87 10.15
N GLY A 37 -4.02 -1.96 11.47
CA GLY A 37 -2.90 -2.16 12.38
C GLY A 37 -3.30 -2.71 13.74
N SER A 38 -2.32 -3.26 14.46
CA SER A 38 -2.47 -3.74 15.84
C SER A 38 -1.23 -3.35 16.67
N ASN A 39 -1.26 -3.57 17.98
CA ASN A 39 -0.14 -3.29 18.87
C ASN A 39 1.19 -3.95 18.44
N ARG A 40 1.11 -5.06 17.70
CA ARG A 40 2.29 -5.77 17.18
C ARG A 40 3.09 -4.93 16.19
N TYR A 41 2.42 -4.08 15.42
CA TYR A 41 3.04 -3.22 14.40
C TYR A 41 3.21 -1.80 14.91
N PHE A 42 2.24 -1.34 15.70
CA PHE A 42 2.13 0.04 16.13
C PHE A 42 1.95 0.08 17.64
N HIS A 43 3.02 0.39 18.37
CA HIS A 43 3.01 0.34 19.84
C HIS A 43 1.99 1.30 20.49
N PHE A 44 1.54 2.33 19.77
CA PHE A 44 0.47 3.23 20.22
C PHE A 44 -0.94 2.59 20.17
N ILE A 45 -1.11 1.48 19.46
CA ILE A 45 -2.38 0.72 19.43
C ILE A 45 -2.44 -0.18 20.67
N PRO A 46 -3.54 -0.22 21.44
CA PRO A 46 -3.63 -1.11 22.62
C PRO A 46 -3.58 -2.61 22.27
N LYS A 47 -3.02 -3.43 23.19
CA LYS A 47 -2.73 -4.89 23.00
C LYS A 47 -3.92 -5.76 22.55
N HIS A 48 -5.14 -5.36 22.86
CA HIS A 48 -6.36 -6.11 22.52
C HIS A 48 -7.23 -5.36 21.51
N GLU A 49 -6.60 -4.58 20.64
CA GLU A 49 -7.28 -3.83 19.60
C GLU A 49 -6.71 -4.11 18.21
N LEU A 50 -7.63 -4.16 17.25
CA LEU A 50 -7.36 -4.09 15.82
C LEU A 50 -8.00 -2.81 15.31
N TRP A 51 -7.18 -1.95 14.72
CA TRP A 51 -7.63 -0.69 14.13
C TRP A 51 -7.68 -0.84 12.61
N ILE A 52 -8.78 -0.44 12.01
CA ILE A 52 -8.99 -0.42 10.57
C ILE A 52 -9.13 1.04 10.16
N ASP A 53 -8.33 1.47 9.19
CA ASP A 53 -8.44 2.78 8.58
C ASP A 53 -9.83 2.91 7.96
N TYR A 54 -10.62 3.87 8.44
CA TYR A 54 -11.96 4.10 7.93
C TYR A 54 -11.94 4.62 6.49
N GLU A 55 -10.96 5.44 6.15
CA GLU A 55 -10.78 6.02 4.83
C GLU A 55 -10.25 4.99 3.82
N ASN A 56 -9.25 4.18 4.22
CA ASN A 56 -8.51 3.31 3.29
C ASN A 56 -8.81 1.81 3.39
N GLY A 57 -9.54 1.34 4.42
CA GLY A 57 -9.69 -0.10 4.67
C GLY A 57 -11.12 -0.58 4.93
N LYS A 58 -12.09 0.33 5.01
CA LYS A 58 -13.47 0.00 5.42
C LYS A 58 -14.15 -1.02 4.50
N LYS A 59 -13.96 -0.94 3.17
CA LYS A 59 -14.70 -1.83 2.24
C LYS A 59 -14.23 -3.28 2.34
N GLU A 60 -12.98 -3.49 2.72
CA GLU A 60 -12.34 -4.80 2.85
C GLU A 60 -12.10 -5.23 4.29
N ALA A 61 -12.69 -4.51 5.26
CA ALA A 61 -12.50 -4.71 6.70
C ALA A 61 -12.60 -6.18 7.14
N ARG A 62 -13.50 -6.97 6.52
CA ARG A 62 -13.64 -8.39 6.81
C ARG A 62 -12.34 -9.18 6.53
N PHE A 63 -11.69 -8.95 5.39
CA PHE A 63 -10.45 -9.65 5.06
C PHE A 63 -9.36 -9.31 6.06
N PHE A 64 -9.23 -8.05 6.47
CA PHE A 64 -8.26 -7.62 7.47
C PHE A 64 -8.51 -8.22 8.86
N ILE A 65 -9.78 -8.30 9.26
CA ILE A 65 -10.18 -8.97 10.52
C ILE A 65 -9.84 -10.45 10.45
N ASP A 66 -10.27 -11.15 9.40
CA ASP A 66 -10.07 -12.59 9.25
C ASP A 66 -8.56 -12.93 9.17
N ASN A 67 -7.78 -12.14 8.43
CA ASN A 67 -6.32 -12.27 8.33
C ASN A 67 -5.66 -12.09 9.71
N PHE A 68 -5.97 -10.99 10.41
CA PHE A 68 -5.44 -10.73 11.74
C PHE A 68 -5.78 -11.86 12.73
N LEU A 69 -7.03 -12.31 12.76
CA LEU A 69 -7.45 -13.39 13.66
C LEU A 69 -6.74 -14.71 13.33
N MET A 70 -6.48 -14.99 12.06
CA MET A 70 -5.69 -16.15 11.64
C MET A 70 -4.25 -16.04 12.12
N ILE A 71 -3.59 -14.87 11.96
CA ILE A 71 -2.23 -14.63 12.48
C ILE A 71 -2.21 -14.89 13.99
N GLN A 72 -3.15 -14.31 14.75
CA GLN A 72 -3.20 -14.48 16.20
C GLN A 72 -3.45 -15.93 16.62
N LYS A 73 -4.24 -16.69 15.84
CA LYS A 73 -4.46 -18.13 16.07
C LYS A 73 -3.17 -18.92 15.84
N GLU A 74 -2.49 -18.71 14.72
CA GLU A 74 -1.27 -19.47 14.39
C GLU A 74 -0.10 -19.15 15.32
N LEU A 75 0.00 -17.91 15.79
CA LEU A 75 0.94 -17.55 16.85
C LEU A 75 0.66 -18.28 18.17
N LYS A 76 -0.61 -18.47 18.54
CA LYS A 76 -0.97 -19.26 19.73
C LYS A 76 -0.62 -20.74 19.56
N ASN A 77 -0.60 -21.23 18.33
CA ASN A 77 -0.18 -22.60 17.99
C ASN A 77 1.36 -22.76 17.96
N GLY A 78 2.12 -21.69 18.26
CA GLY A 78 3.59 -21.74 18.31
C GLY A 78 4.28 -21.52 16.97
N HIS A 79 3.55 -21.19 15.90
CA HIS A 79 4.17 -20.83 14.62
C HIS A 79 4.96 -19.53 14.73
N SER A 80 6.02 -19.41 13.92
CA SER A 80 6.74 -18.14 13.79
C SER A 80 5.81 -17.08 13.18
N TYR A 81 6.13 -15.81 13.40
CA TYR A 81 5.32 -14.72 12.85
C TYR A 81 5.25 -14.76 11.32
N ASN A 82 6.38 -15.05 10.65
CA ASN A 82 6.41 -15.16 9.19
C ASN A 82 5.53 -16.32 8.70
N ASP A 83 5.56 -17.46 9.39
CA ASP A 83 4.69 -18.61 9.04
C ASP A 83 3.21 -18.27 9.25
N ALA A 84 2.88 -17.59 10.36
CA ALA A 84 1.52 -17.15 10.66
C ALA A 84 0.99 -16.19 9.58
N VAL A 85 1.79 -15.22 9.14
CA VAL A 85 1.44 -14.31 8.03
C VAL A 85 1.25 -15.09 6.73
N ASN A 86 2.16 -15.99 6.39
CA ASN A 86 2.05 -16.81 5.19
C ASN A 86 0.80 -17.70 5.19
N ILE A 87 0.41 -18.25 6.35
CA ILE A 87 -0.83 -19.00 6.51
C ILE A 87 -2.04 -18.09 6.33
N ALA A 88 -2.06 -16.93 6.99
CA ALA A 88 -3.16 -15.96 6.89
C ALA A 88 -3.35 -15.44 5.47
N ASN A 89 -2.26 -15.08 4.78
CA ASN A 89 -2.29 -14.61 3.39
C ASN A 89 -2.80 -15.69 2.43
N ARG A 90 -2.43 -16.97 2.64
CA ARG A 90 -3.00 -18.08 1.87
C ARG A 90 -4.50 -18.23 2.11
N HIS A 91 -4.94 -18.12 3.36
CA HIS A 91 -6.36 -18.20 3.72
C HIS A 91 -7.18 -17.06 3.09
N GLU A 92 -6.73 -15.81 3.24
CA GLU A 92 -7.38 -14.66 2.62
C GLU A 92 -7.39 -14.77 1.09
N GLY A 93 -6.27 -15.16 0.47
CA GLY A 93 -6.20 -15.41 -0.96
C GLY A 93 -7.19 -16.48 -1.45
N ALA A 94 -7.41 -17.54 -0.67
CA ALA A 94 -8.42 -18.55 -0.94
C ALA A 94 -9.84 -17.96 -0.85
N GLU A 95 -10.15 -17.19 0.19
CA GLU A 95 -11.46 -16.52 0.32
C GLU A 95 -11.75 -15.55 -0.82
N ARG A 96 -10.78 -14.68 -1.17
CA ARG A 96 -10.89 -13.75 -2.30
C ARG A 96 -11.15 -14.48 -3.63
N SER A 97 -10.54 -15.65 -3.80
CA SER A 97 -10.67 -16.47 -5.01
C SER A 97 -12.05 -17.11 -5.20
N LYS A 98 -12.90 -17.17 -4.16
CA LYS A 98 -14.25 -17.75 -4.25
C LYS A 98 -15.24 -16.87 -5.02
N SER A 99 -14.94 -15.59 -5.18
CA SER A 99 -15.82 -14.67 -5.91
C SER A 99 -15.98 -15.11 -7.37
N LYS A 100 -17.24 -15.26 -7.83
CA LYS A 100 -17.54 -15.56 -9.25
C LYS A 100 -16.86 -14.58 -10.21
N HIS A 101 -16.70 -13.32 -9.81
CA HIS A 101 -16.01 -12.32 -10.61
C HIS A 101 -14.51 -12.63 -10.74
N ILE A 102 -13.83 -12.95 -9.63
CA ILE A 102 -12.41 -13.31 -9.62
C ILE A 102 -12.17 -14.61 -10.40
N ILE A 103 -13.04 -15.61 -10.25
CA ILE A 103 -12.98 -16.86 -11.04
C ILE A 103 -13.02 -16.56 -12.55
N LYS A 104 -13.87 -15.64 -12.99
CA LYS A 104 -13.93 -15.23 -14.40
C LYS A 104 -12.66 -14.50 -14.84
N LEU A 105 -12.13 -13.60 -14.00
CA LEU A 105 -10.91 -12.84 -14.31
C LEU A 105 -9.68 -13.74 -14.38
N LYS A 106 -9.53 -14.73 -13.49
CA LYS A 106 -8.42 -15.70 -13.51
C LYS A 106 -8.36 -16.56 -14.78
N LYS A 107 -9.46 -16.67 -15.53
CA LYS A 107 -9.48 -17.35 -16.85
C LYS A 107 -8.84 -16.53 -17.97
N ILE A 108 -8.65 -15.22 -17.77
CA ILE A 108 -8.02 -14.34 -18.76
C ILE A 108 -6.50 -14.59 -18.74
N LYS A 109 -6.01 -15.38 -19.71
CA LYS A 109 -4.57 -15.68 -19.84
C LYS A 109 -3.73 -14.48 -20.33
N ASN A 110 -4.34 -13.55 -21.07
CA ASN A 110 -3.63 -12.39 -21.58
C ASN A 110 -3.45 -11.33 -20.46
N LYS A 111 -2.20 -11.11 -20.04
CA LYS A 111 -1.84 -10.19 -18.96
C LYS A 111 -2.34 -8.77 -19.21
N GLU A 112 -2.21 -8.24 -20.42
CA GLU A 112 -2.65 -6.88 -20.75
C GLU A 112 -4.16 -6.72 -20.62
N LYS A 113 -4.93 -7.70 -21.07
CA LYS A 113 -6.39 -7.72 -20.91
C LYS A 113 -6.78 -7.75 -19.42
N LEU A 114 -6.03 -8.49 -18.60
CA LEU A 114 -6.26 -8.55 -17.16
C LEU A 114 -5.90 -7.22 -16.48
N VAL A 115 -4.77 -6.61 -16.84
CA VAL A 115 -4.35 -5.30 -16.34
C VAL A 115 -5.39 -4.21 -16.67
N LYS A 116 -5.94 -4.22 -17.89
CA LYS A 116 -7.02 -3.29 -18.27
C LYS A 116 -8.28 -3.42 -17.39
N LYS A 117 -8.49 -4.54 -16.70
CA LYS A 117 -9.61 -4.71 -15.76
C LYS A 117 -9.36 -4.08 -14.40
N VAL A 118 -8.10 -3.84 -14.03
CA VAL A 118 -7.74 -3.16 -12.79
C VAL A 118 -7.60 -1.66 -12.96
N HIS A 119 -7.23 -1.16 -14.14
CA HIS A 119 -7.19 0.27 -14.42
C HIS A 119 -8.58 0.91 -14.30
N MET A 120 -8.69 1.99 -13.53
CA MET A 120 -9.93 2.78 -13.42
C MET A 120 -9.81 4.12 -14.13
N LYS A 121 -8.85 4.94 -13.72
CA LYS A 121 -8.74 6.33 -14.18
C LYS A 121 -7.28 6.74 -14.33
N ARG A 122 -6.92 7.22 -15.51
CA ARG A 122 -5.62 7.89 -15.70
C ARG A 122 -5.67 9.29 -15.10
N ILE A 123 -4.66 9.63 -14.32
CA ILE A 123 -4.51 10.93 -13.68
C ILE A 123 -3.20 11.59 -14.13
N PHE A 124 -3.12 12.91 -13.98
CA PHE A 124 -1.96 13.73 -14.38
C PHE A 124 -1.51 13.58 -15.85
N SER A 125 -2.36 13.06 -16.74
CA SER A 125 -2.04 12.85 -18.16
C SER A 125 -1.61 14.11 -18.90
N LYS A 126 -2.03 15.29 -18.45
CA LYS A 126 -1.59 16.58 -19.00
C LYS A 126 -0.14 16.95 -18.67
N TYR A 127 0.48 16.24 -17.71
CA TYR A 127 1.85 16.46 -17.27
C TYR A 127 2.79 15.31 -17.67
N THR A 128 2.27 14.26 -18.30
CA THR A 128 3.05 13.04 -18.61
C THR A 128 2.80 12.55 -20.03
N LYS A 129 3.89 12.25 -20.74
CA LYS A 129 3.83 11.63 -22.08
C LYS A 129 4.19 10.15 -22.01
N ASN A 130 5.26 9.82 -21.31
CA ASN A 130 5.91 8.49 -21.29
C ASN A 130 5.51 7.68 -20.04
N ILE A 131 5.31 8.33 -18.89
CA ILE A 131 4.81 7.69 -17.67
C ILE A 131 3.27 7.75 -17.59
N LYS A 132 2.63 6.66 -17.17
CA LYS A 132 1.17 6.59 -16.95
C LYS A 132 0.88 6.40 -15.46
N ILE A 133 0.09 7.30 -14.90
CA ILE A 133 -0.33 7.23 -13.51
C ILE A 133 -1.81 6.84 -13.48
N TRP A 134 -2.11 5.72 -12.82
CA TRP A 134 -3.45 5.12 -12.77
C TRP A 134 -3.97 5.06 -11.35
N ILE A 135 -5.23 5.49 -11.14
CA ILE A 135 -6.03 4.93 -10.06
C ILE A 135 -6.48 3.53 -10.51
N VAL A 136 -6.29 2.52 -9.64
CA VAL A 136 -6.59 1.12 -9.91
C VAL A 136 -7.52 0.53 -8.86
N ARG A 137 -8.24 -0.54 -9.23
CA ARG A 137 -9.11 -1.31 -8.33
C ARG A 137 -8.23 -2.13 -7.37
N GLY A 138 -7.96 -1.60 -6.18
CA GLY A 138 -7.03 -2.20 -5.21
C GLY A 138 -7.46 -3.61 -4.79
N ASP A 139 -8.76 -3.81 -4.60
CA ASP A 139 -9.37 -5.10 -4.27
C ASP A 139 -9.04 -6.18 -5.32
N LEU A 140 -9.07 -5.82 -6.60
CA LEU A 140 -8.69 -6.71 -7.69
C LEU A 140 -7.18 -6.94 -7.73
N VAL A 141 -6.37 -5.92 -7.44
CA VAL A 141 -4.91 -6.11 -7.38
C VAL A 141 -4.54 -7.12 -6.29
N ARG A 142 -5.12 -6.98 -5.09
CA ARG A 142 -4.95 -7.93 -3.98
C ARG A 142 -5.45 -9.33 -4.30
N SER A 143 -6.55 -9.43 -5.05
CA SER A 143 -7.16 -10.72 -5.40
C SER A 143 -6.49 -11.46 -6.56
N LEU A 144 -5.75 -10.75 -7.42
CA LEU A 144 -5.20 -11.30 -8.68
C LEU A 144 -3.67 -11.32 -8.72
N PHE A 145 -3.01 -10.38 -8.06
CA PHE A 145 -1.57 -10.14 -8.24
C PHE A 145 -0.81 -10.21 -6.92
N TYR A 146 -1.16 -9.38 -5.94
CA TYR A 146 -0.37 -9.23 -4.73
C TYR A 146 -1.21 -8.80 -3.54
N ILE A 147 -1.38 -9.69 -2.58
CA ILE A 147 -2.29 -9.54 -1.44
C ILE A 147 -1.92 -8.38 -0.52
N ASP A 148 -0.63 -8.04 -0.41
CA ASP A 148 -0.15 -6.94 0.42
C ASP A 148 -0.02 -5.62 -0.38
N PHE A 149 -0.64 -5.51 -1.56
CA PHE A 149 -0.72 -4.23 -2.27
C PHE A 149 -1.51 -3.23 -1.42
N THR A 150 -0.84 -2.19 -0.93
CA THR A 150 -1.42 -1.13 -0.10
C THR A 150 -0.99 0.22 -0.66
N GLU A 151 -1.92 1.17 -0.71
CA GLU A 151 -1.75 2.54 -1.19
C GLU A 151 -1.32 2.71 -2.66
N GLY A 152 -0.15 2.20 -3.07
CA GLY A 152 0.43 2.42 -4.38
C GLY A 152 1.49 1.39 -4.78
N GLY A 153 2.05 1.56 -5.97
CA GLY A 153 3.16 0.74 -6.46
C GLY A 153 3.53 1.05 -7.92
N HIS A 154 4.72 0.63 -8.33
CA HIS A 154 5.21 0.89 -9.69
C HIS A 154 6.01 -0.26 -10.32
N ASP A 155 6.28 -0.13 -11.62
CA ASP A 155 6.88 -1.14 -12.51
C ASP A 155 8.32 -1.58 -12.16
N LYS A 156 9.04 -0.76 -11.39
CA LYS A 156 10.39 -1.10 -10.89
C LYS A 156 10.36 -1.98 -9.62
N VAL A 157 9.25 -2.00 -8.86
CA VAL A 157 9.06 -2.88 -7.68
C VAL A 157 8.23 -4.10 -8.04
N TYR A 158 7.11 -3.88 -8.72
CA TYR A 158 6.13 -4.93 -8.99
C TYR A 158 6.17 -5.37 -10.45
N HIS A 159 6.58 -6.63 -10.68
CA HIS A 159 6.64 -7.23 -12.02
C HIS A 159 5.27 -7.33 -12.72
N PHE A 160 4.16 -7.26 -11.97
CA PHE A 160 2.81 -7.30 -12.53
C PHE A 160 2.36 -5.93 -13.04
N VAL A 161 2.97 -4.83 -12.58
CA VAL A 161 2.73 -3.48 -13.06
C VAL A 161 3.45 -3.31 -14.42
N PRO A 162 2.75 -2.89 -15.49
CA PRO A 162 3.38 -2.67 -16.79
C PRO A 162 4.47 -1.60 -16.73
N LYS A 163 5.48 -1.72 -17.60
CA LYS A 163 6.56 -0.73 -17.70
C LYS A 163 6.00 0.68 -17.88
N HIS A 164 6.63 1.62 -17.17
CA HIS A 164 6.29 3.03 -17.15
C HIS A 164 4.88 3.32 -16.59
N GLU A 165 4.37 2.45 -15.73
CA GLU A 165 3.14 2.71 -14.96
C GLU A 165 3.39 2.84 -13.46
N ILE A 166 2.59 3.71 -12.85
CA ILE A 166 2.47 3.90 -11.40
C ILE A 166 1.00 3.74 -11.07
N TRP A 167 0.70 2.88 -10.11
CA TRP A 167 -0.65 2.55 -9.68
C TRP A 167 -0.90 3.10 -8.29
N ILE A 168 -2.11 3.63 -8.08
CA ILE A 168 -2.61 4.10 -6.79
C ILE A 168 -3.93 3.37 -6.52
N ASP A 169 -4.05 2.78 -5.34
CA ASP A 169 -5.26 2.11 -4.87
C ASP A 169 -6.42 3.13 -4.79
N ASP A 170 -7.60 2.73 -5.30
CA ASP A 170 -8.81 3.54 -5.26
C ASP A 170 -9.36 3.78 -3.85
N GLU A 171 -8.90 3.02 -2.86
CA GLU A 171 -9.23 3.24 -1.45
C GLU A 171 -8.39 4.34 -0.80
N VAL A 172 -7.27 4.78 -1.39
CA VAL A 172 -6.47 5.87 -0.83
C VAL A 172 -7.32 7.12 -0.69
N TYR A 173 -7.35 7.67 0.54
CA TYR A 173 -8.05 8.90 0.82
C TYR A 173 -7.61 10.01 -0.15
N LYS A 174 -8.56 10.67 -0.80
CA LYS A 174 -8.26 11.62 -1.89
C LYS A 174 -7.27 12.73 -1.52
N LYS A 175 -7.25 13.15 -0.26
CA LYS A 175 -6.31 14.17 0.24
C LYS A 175 -4.88 13.65 0.39
N GLU A 176 -4.70 12.33 0.40
CA GLU A 176 -3.42 11.66 0.56
C GLU A 176 -2.79 11.17 -0.74
N ILE A 177 -3.57 11.08 -1.82
CA ILE A 177 -3.06 10.76 -3.16
C ILE A 177 -1.80 11.57 -3.53
N PRO A 178 -1.70 12.89 -3.27
CA PRO A 178 -0.48 13.63 -3.57
C PRO A 178 0.76 13.17 -2.78
N TYR A 179 0.60 12.72 -1.52
CA TYR A 179 1.71 12.25 -0.68
C TYR A 179 2.18 10.88 -1.15
N VAL A 180 1.24 9.94 -1.31
CA VAL A 180 1.51 8.59 -1.85
C VAL A 180 2.16 8.71 -3.23
N LEU A 181 1.65 9.57 -4.12
CA LEU A 181 2.29 9.76 -5.43
C LEU A 181 3.70 10.31 -5.35
N ILE A 182 3.99 11.23 -4.43
CA ILE A 182 5.36 11.74 -4.24
C ILE A 182 6.27 10.60 -3.81
N HIS A 183 5.83 9.74 -2.87
CA HIS A 183 6.55 8.54 -2.45
C HIS A 183 6.85 7.64 -3.66
N GLU A 184 5.79 7.18 -4.34
CA GLU A 184 5.90 6.26 -5.48
C GLU A 184 6.78 6.82 -6.62
N LEU A 185 6.64 8.11 -6.95
CA LEU A 185 7.44 8.75 -7.99
C LEU A 185 8.90 8.87 -7.57
N HIS A 186 9.18 9.21 -6.31
CA HIS A 186 10.55 9.40 -5.85
C HIS A 186 11.28 8.06 -5.76
N GLU A 187 10.64 7.06 -5.18
CA GLU A 187 11.15 5.69 -5.11
C GLU A 187 11.46 5.15 -6.51
N ARG A 188 10.49 5.24 -7.44
CA ARG A 188 10.67 4.81 -8.82
C ARG A 188 11.84 5.49 -9.50
N PHE A 189 11.96 6.81 -9.33
CA PHE A 189 13.04 7.59 -9.93
C PHE A 189 14.39 7.10 -9.42
N LEU A 190 14.56 6.96 -8.11
CA LEU A 190 15.83 6.49 -7.50
C LEU A 190 16.17 5.07 -7.94
N MET A 191 15.19 4.17 -8.00
CA MET A 191 15.41 2.81 -8.52
C MET A 191 15.82 2.81 -10.00
N GLY A 192 15.27 3.74 -10.81
CA GLY A 192 15.71 3.95 -12.17
C GLY A 192 17.17 4.44 -12.27
N GLU A 193 17.68 5.14 -11.25
CA GLU A 193 19.08 5.53 -11.10
C GLU A 193 19.95 4.44 -10.45
N GLY A 194 19.41 3.23 -10.25
CA GLY A 194 20.14 2.08 -9.70
C GLY A 194 20.17 1.98 -8.18
N TRP A 195 19.32 2.73 -7.46
CA TRP A 195 19.15 2.55 -6.01
C TRP A 195 18.39 1.25 -5.73
N GLU A 196 18.71 0.61 -4.61
CA GLU A 196 17.99 -0.59 -4.18
C GLU A 196 16.65 -0.20 -3.56
N TYR A 197 15.65 -1.08 -3.67
CA TYR A 197 14.37 -0.89 -2.99
C TYR A 197 14.54 -0.87 -1.46
N ASP A 198 15.38 -1.78 -0.93
CA ASP A 198 15.61 -2.12 0.49
C ASP A 198 14.53 -1.59 1.45
N SER A 199 13.42 -2.35 1.54
CA SER A 199 12.36 -2.15 2.54
C SER A 199 12.69 -2.81 3.89
N GLY A 200 13.89 -3.39 4.06
CA GLY A 200 14.32 -3.97 5.33
C GLY A 200 13.51 -5.16 5.88
N GLY A 201 12.51 -5.69 5.18
CA GLY A 201 11.69 -6.81 5.68
C GLY A 201 10.33 -6.95 4.99
N VAL A 202 9.63 -8.05 5.32
CA VAL A 202 8.23 -8.30 4.95
C VAL A 202 7.35 -7.62 6.00
N GLY A 203 6.48 -6.69 5.59
CA GLY A 203 5.63 -5.90 6.49
C GLY A 203 6.39 -4.82 7.28
N VAL A 204 5.69 -4.17 8.23
CA VAL A 204 6.09 -3.02 9.08
C VAL A 204 7.41 -3.21 9.87
N PHE A 205 8.12 -4.33 9.69
CA PHE A 205 9.45 -4.58 10.23
C PHE A 205 10.53 -4.16 9.23
N SER A 206 10.47 -2.92 8.76
CA SER A 206 11.53 -2.32 7.94
C SER A 206 12.80 -2.20 8.79
N ARG A 207 13.75 -3.12 8.59
CA ARG A 207 15.12 -2.93 9.09
C ARG A 207 15.72 -1.71 8.40
N LYS A 208 16.47 -0.90 9.16
CA LYS A 208 17.29 0.17 8.55
C LYS A 208 18.14 -0.43 7.43
N PRO A 209 18.30 0.29 6.30
CA PRO A 209 19.13 -0.18 5.21
C PRO A 209 20.52 -0.54 5.71
N LYS A 210 21.14 -1.56 5.09
CA LYS A 210 22.51 -1.96 5.42
C LYS A 210 23.42 -0.73 5.37
N LYS A 211 24.32 -0.59 6.34
CA LYS A 211 25.23 0.56 6.39
C LYS A 211 25.98 0.66 5.06
N GLY A 212 25.79 1.78 4.33
CA GLY A 212 26.40 2.03 3.03
C GLY A 212 25.52 1.74 1.81
N THR A 213 24.31 1.19 1.96
CA THR A 213 23.35 1.02 0.86
C THR A 213 22.44 2.23 0.72
N LYS A 214 22.04 2.49 -0.52
CA LYS A 214 21.11 3.53 -0.94
C LYS A 214 19.73 2.90 -1.08
N SER A 215 18.81 3.20 -0.15
CA SER A 215 17.41 2.70 -0.18
C SER A 215 16.49 3.75 -0.79
N ALA A 216 15.89 3.41 -1.93
CA ALA A 216 14.90 4.24 -2.61
C ALA A 216 13.64 4.42 -1.76
N HIS A 217 13.17 3.36 -1.11
CA HIS A 217 11.98 3.39 -0.26
C HIS A 217 12.18 4.33 0.94
N PHE A 218 13.30 4.19 1.64
CA PHE A 218 13.59 5.01 2.82
C PHE A 218 13.73 6.51 2.49
N GLU A 219 14.32 6.86 1.33
CA GLU A 219 14.36 8.26 0.91
C GLU A 219 12.99 8.79 0.46
N ALA A 220 12.16 7.93 -0.14
CA ALA A 220 10.77 8.27 -0.45
C ALA A 220 9.94 8.54 0.82
N GLU A 221 10.08 7.70 1.86
CA GLU A 221 9.44 7.91 3.16
C GLU A 221 9.82 9.26 3.79
N LYS A 222 11.10 9.64 3.72
CA LYS A 222 11.58 10.94 4.23
C LYS A 222 10.95 12.10 3.46
N LEU A 223 10.89 11.99 2.13
CA LEU A 223 10.32 13.04 1.30
C LEU A 223 8.81 13.16 1.55
N GLU A 224 8.10 12.05 1.73
CA GLU A 224 6.70 12.06 2.12
C GLU A 224 6.51 12.76 3.48
N ALA A 225 7.28 12.38 4.49
CA ALA A 225 7.22 12.99 5.82
C ALA A 225 7.43 14.52 5.74
N PHE A 226 8.46 14.94 5.00
CA PHE A 226 8.70 16.37 4.73
C PHE A 226 7.48 17.05 4.08
N CYS A 227 6.85 16.39 3.10
CA CYS A 227 5.67 16.93 2.42
C CYS A 227 4.46 17.05 3.35
N ARG A 228 4.27 16.10 4.28
CA ARG A 228 3.19 16.15 5.28
C ARG A 228 3.37 17.33 6.25
N GLU A 229 4.60 17.64 6.63
CA GLU A 229 4.95 18.81 7.45
C GLU A 229 4.87 20.14 6.66
N HIS A 230 5.09 20.08 5.33
CA HIS A 230 5.16 21.26 4.46
C HIS A 230 4.11 21.21 3.34
N PRO A 231 2.79 21.21 3.65
CA PRO A 231 1.73 21.00 2.67
C PRO A 231 1.71 22.04 1.53
N LYS A 232 2.25 23.25 1.77
CA LYS A 232 2.40 24.31 0.75
C LYS A 232 3.37 23.92 -0.38
N GLN A 233 4.33 23.02 -0.12
CA GLN A 233 5.35 22.61 -1.08
C GLN A 233 4.92 21.41 -1.95
N VAL A 234 3.91 20.65 -1.50
CA VAL A 234 3.45 19.39 -2.11
C VAL A 234 3.19 19.54 -3.61
N LYS A 235 2.46 20.57 -4.03
CA LYS A 235 2.11 20.77 -5.45
C LYS A 235 3.35 20.92 -6.32
N THR A 236 4.33 21.71 -5.86
CA THR A 236 5.57 21.96 -6.60
C THR A 236 6.44 20.70 -6.67
N LEU A 237 6.59 20.00 -5.55
CA LEU A 237 7.36 18.76 -5.48
C LEU A 237 6.73 17.65 -6.32
N LEU A 238 5.41 17.48 -6.27
CA LEU A 238 4.70 16.51 -7.10
C LEU A 238 4.91 16.77 -8.59
N ILE A 239 4.75 18.01 -9.05
CA ILE A 239 4.96 18.35 -10.47
C ILE A 239 6.41 18.06 -10.89
N LYS A 240 7.39 18.37 -10.02
CA LYS A 240 8.81 18.07 -10.27
C LYS A 240 9.04 16.56 -10.37
N ALA A 241 8.52 15.78 -9.43
CA ALA A 241 8.65 14.32 -9.38
C ALA A 241 8.03 13.66 -10.63
N ILE A 242 6.87 14.15 -11.07
CA ILE A 242 6.20 13.72 -12.30
C ILE A 242 7.11 13.96 -13.52
N LYS A 243 7.65 15.18 -13.68
CA LYS A 243 8.50 15.53 -14.82
C LYS A 243 9.80 14.70 -14.86
N ASN A 244 10.40 14.47 -13.70
CA ASN A 244 11.62 13.66 -13.61
C ASN A 244 11.37 12.22 -14.07
N ASN A 245 10.27 11.61 -13.62
CA ASN A 245 9.90 10.26 -14.05
C ASN A 245 9.53 10.19 -15.53
N ASP A 246 8.85 11.20 -16.06
CA ASP A 246 8.47 11.24 -17.48
C ASP A 246 9.70 11.34 -18.40
N LYS A 247 10.72 12.11 -17.98
CA LYS A 247 12.01 12.21 -18.66
C LYS A 247 12.81 10.90 -18.53
N GLN A 248 12.84 10.28 -17.35
CA GLN A 248 13.52 9.00 -17.16
C GLN A 248 12.88 7.91 -18.03
N ALA A 249 11.54 7.86 -18.11
CA ALA A 249 10.82 6.95 -19.00
C ALA A 249 11.05 7.25 -20.49
N GLU A 250 11.36 8.50 -20.87
CA GLU A 250 11.79 8.82 -22.24
C GLU A 250 13.17 8.22 -22.55
N ASN A 251 14.08 8.30 -21.60
CA ASN A 251 15.45 7.78 -21.76
C ASN A 251 15.45 6.25 -21.84
N ASP A 252 14.58 5.57 -21.06
CA ASP A 252 14.40 4.10 -21.10
C ASP A 252 13.92 3.59 -22.48
N LEU A 253 13.44 4.47 -23.39
CA LEU A 253 12.96 4.13 -24.74
C LEU A 253 14.00 4.34 -25.84
N LYS A 254 15.14 4.97 -25.56
CA LYS A 254 16.22 5.25 -26.52
C LYS A 254 17.29 4.18 -26.46
#